data_AF-A0A5C6RR81-F1
#
_entry.id   AF-A0A5C6RR81-F1
#
_cell.length_a   1.000
_cell.length_b   1.000
_cell.length_c   1.000
_cell.angle_alpha   90.00
_cell.angle_beta   90.00
_cell.angle_gamma   90.00
#
_symmetry.space_group_name_H-M   'P 1'
#
loop_
_entity.id
_entity.type
_entity.pdbx_description
1 polymer ?
#
loop_
_entity_poly.entity_id
_entity_poly.type
_entity_poly.pdbx_seq_one_letter_code
_entity_poly.pdbx_strand_id
1 'polypeptide(L)' 'MHSFSAYCRLNVAICASNLAVIRAASHKINPKARFDPARRGDRHAYFRAMLDQHDDARALAARHRL' A
#
# COMPACT_ATOMS: atom_id res chain seq x y z
N MET A 1 -12.47 -2.25 3.51
CA MET A 1 -11.95 -2.69 2.20
C MET A 1 -11.18 -1.52 1.59
N HIS A 2 -9.85 -1.59 1.47
CA HIS A 2 -9.12 -0.57 0.72
C HIS A 2 -9.19 -0.93 -0.77
N SER A 3 -9.50 0.06 -1.61
CA SER A 3 -9.71 -0.16 -3.03
C SER A 3 -8.39 -0.12 -3.81
N PHE A 4 -8.35 -0.80 -4.97
CA PHE A 4 -7.24 -0.70 -5.94
C PHE A 4 -6.91 0.77 -6.27
N SER A 5 -7.92 1.63 -6.36
CA SER A 5 -7.76 3.07 -6.59
C SER A 5 -6.94 3.76 -5.49
N ALA A 6 -6.99 3.30 -4.23
CA ALA A 6 -6.15 3.82 -3.16
C ALA A 6 -4.68 3.41 -3.36
N TYR A 7 -4.43 2.16 -3.78
CA TYR A 7 -3.11 1.67 -4.15
C TYR A 7 -2.52 2.47 -5.33
N CYS A 8 -3.29 2.71 -6.40
CA CYS A 8 -2.83 3.52 -7.53
C CYS A 8 -2.37 4.93 -7.11
N ARG A 9 -3.05 5.55 -6.11
CA ARG A 9 -2.68 6.87 -5.59
C ARG A 9 -1.36 6.89 -4.82
N LEU A 10 -0.80 5.72 -4.45
CA LEU A 10 0.53 5.64 -3.87
C LEU A 10 1.62 6.03 -4.89
N ASN A 11 1.33 5.91 -6.19
CA ASN A 11 2.27 6.21 -7.27
C ASN A 11 3.62 5.52 -7.09
N VAL A 12 3.58 4.22 -6.78
CA VAL A 12 4.76 3.37 -6.59
C VAL A 12 4.98 2.51 -7.82
N ALA A 13 6.25 2.31 -8.19
CA ALA A 13 6.60 1.41 -9.29
C ALA A 13 6.27 -0.05 -8.93
N ILE A 14 5.94 -0.86 -9.93
CA ILE A 14 5.64 -2.30 -9.75
C ILE A 14 6.85 -3.11 -9.24
N CYS A 15 8.06 -2.65 -9.54
CA CYS A 15 9.31 -3.23 -9.05
C CYS A 15 9.68 -2.76 -7.63
N ALA A 16 8.91 -1.85 -7.03
CA ALA A 16 9.20 -1.33 -5.70
C ALA A 16 9.21 -2.43 -4.63
N SER A 17 9.92 -2.17 -3.53
CA SER A 17 9.92 -3.06 -2.37
C SER A 17 8.67 -2.85 -1.51
N ASN A 18 8.31 -3.86 -0.72
CA ASN A 18 7.20 -3.76 0.24
C ASN A 18 7.40 -2.58 1.22
N LEU A 19 8.64 -2.29 1.60
CA LEU A 19 8.96 -1.12 2.44
C LEU A 19 8.66 0.20 1.73
N ALA A 20 8.93 0.32 0.42
CA ALA A 20 8.58 1.50 -0.35
C ALA A 20 7.07 1.71 -0.43
N VAL A 21 6.31 0.62 -0.61
CA VAL A 21 4.82 0.65 -0.56
C VAL A 21 4.34 1.13 0.80
N ILE A 22 4.85 0.58 1.90
CA ILE A 22 4.47 0.98 3.26
C ILE A 22 4.81 2.45 3.51
N ARG A 23 5.98 2.94 3.07
CA ARG A 23 6.37 4.34 3.21
C ARG A 23 5.43 5.26 2.44
N ALA A 24 5.14 4.95 1.18
CA ALA A 24 4.20 5.72 0.36
C ALA A 24 2.79 5.72 0.97
N ALA A 25 2.31 4.56 1.43
CA ALA A 25 1.03 4.43 2.11
C ALA A 25 0.99 5.25 3.41
N SER A 26 2.04 5.18 4.23
CA SER A 26 2.18 5.95 5.47
C SER A 26 2.09 7.45 5.21
N HIS A 27 2.70 7.94 4.12
CA HIS A 27 2.63 9.35 3.72
C HIS A 27 1.21 9.81 3.36
N LYS A 28 0.30 8.91 2.96
CA LYS A 28 -1.12 9.23 2.72
C LYS A 28 -1.96 9.32 3.99
N ILE A 29 -1.48 8.79 5.12
CA ILE A 29 -2.17 8.87 6.40
C ILE A 29 -2.00 10.28 6.97
N ASN A 30 -3.09 10.85 7.51
CA ASN A 30 -3.04 12.10 8.27
C ASN A 30 -1.93 12.02 9.35
N PRO A 31 -1.01 13.00 9.43
CA PRO A 31 0.09 12.98 10.38
C PRO A 31 -0.32 12.68 11.83
N LYS A 32 -1.47 13.19 12.30
CA LYS A 32 -1.97 12.93 13.67
C LYS A 32 -2.34 11.46 13.88
N ALA A 33 -2.94 10.81 12.88
CA ALA A 33 -3.34 9.40 12.94
C ALA A 33 -2.16 8.43 12.66
N ARG A 34 -1.09 8.91 12.02
CA ARG A 34 0.10 8.12 11.69
C ARG A 34 0.82 7.61 12.93
N PHE A 35 0.89 8.42 13.98
CA PHE A 35 1.62 8.11 15.22
C PHE A 35 0.70 7.72 16.38
N ASP A 36 -0.62 7.76 16.19
CA ASP A 36 -1.61 7.40 17.21
C ASP A 36 -1.52 5.90 17.56
N PRO A 37 -1.15 5.51 18.80
CA PRO A 37 -1.06 4.11 19.19
C PRO A 37 -2.41 3.37 19.09
N ALA A 38 -3.53 4.06 19.35
CA ALA A 38 -4.86 3.45 19.31
C ALA A 38 -5.26 3.01 17.89
N ARG A 39 -4.73 3.68 16.87
CA ARG A 39 -4.97 3.37 15.45
C ARG A 39 -3.96 2.41 14.85
N ARG A 40 -3.09 1.78 15.65
CA ARG A 40 -2.05 0.87 15.16
C ARG A 40 -2.65 -0.30 14.35
N GLY A 41 -3.77 -0.86 14.80
CA GLY A 41 -4.50 -1.92 14.10
C GLY A 41 -4.95 -1.48 12.71
N ASP A 42 -5.62 -0.32 12.63
CA ASP A 42 -6.11 0.24 11.36
C ASP A 42 -4.98 0.50 10.37
N ARG A 43 -3.84 1.04 10.83
CA ARG A 43 -2.68 1.25 9.98
C ARG A 43 -2.13 -0.06 9.43
N HIS A 44 -2.04 -1.10 10.25
CA HIS A 44 -1.56 -2.40 9.79
C HIS A 44 -2.54 -3.04 8.79
N ALA A 45 -3.85 -2.92 9.02
CA ALA A 45 -4.86 -3.39 8.08
C ALA A 45 -4.76 -2.64 6.73
N TYR A 46 -4.55 -1.32 6.80
CA TYR A 46 -4.32 -0.50 5.61
C TYR A 46 -3.05 -0.90 4.85
N PHE A 47 -1.92 -1.06 5.55
CA PHE A 47 -0.66 -1.46 4.92
C PHE A 47 -0.75 -2.85 4.29
N ARG A 48 -1.39 -3.81 4.96
CA ARG A 48 -1.62 -5.15 4.38
C ARG A 48 -2.41 -5.06 3.10
N ALA A 49 -3.52 -4.32 3.10
CA ALA A 49 -4.32 -4.15 1.89
C ALA A 49 -3.53 -3.49 0.75
N MET A 50 -2.60 -2.57 1.03
CA MET A 50 -1.73 -2.00 -0.01
C MET A 50 -0.70 -2.99 -0.55
N LEU A 51 -0.20 -3.90 0.30
CA LEU A 51 0.70 -4.96 -0.11
C LEU A 51 -0.03 -6.01 -0.95
N ASP A 52 -1.23 -6.43 -0.55
CA ASP A 52 -2.04 -7.38 -1.31
C ASP A 52 -2.30 -6.86 -2.73
N GLN A 53 -2.66 -5.57 -2.87
CA GLN A 53 -2.86 -4.94 -4.18
C GLN A 53 -1.54 -4.82 -4.98
N HIS A 54 -0.41 -4.66 -4.31
CA HIS A 54 0.90 -4.62 -4.96
C HIS A 54 1.29 -6.00 -5.52
N ASP A 55 1.04 -7.06 -4.75
CA ASP A 55 1.27 -8.44 -5.18
C ASP A 55 0.33 -8.83 -6.33
N ASP A 56 -0.95 -8.44 -6.27
CA ASP A 56 -1.89 -8.60 -7.38
C ASP A 56 -1.41 -7.88 -8.65
N ALA A 57 -0.92 -6.64 -8.52
CA ALA A 57 -0.38 -5.88 -9.64
C ALA A 57 0.85 -6.56 -10.25
N ARG A 58 1.76 -7.07 -9.42
CA ARG A 58 2.93 -7.85 -9.84
C ARG A 58 2.54 -9.13 -10.56
N ALA A 59 1.60 -9.88 -10.02
CA ALA A 59 1.10 -11.10 -10.64
C ALA A 59 0.48 -10.82 -12.02
N LEU A 60 -0.25 -9.70 -12.14
CA LEU A 60 -0.80 -9.26 -13.41
C LEU A 60 0.29 -8.92 -14.44
N ALA A 61 1.29 -8.11 -14.07
CA ALA A 61 2.38 -7.79 -14.99
C ALA A 61 3.20 -9.01 -15.39
N ALA A 62 3.49 -9.92 -14.45
CA ALA A 62 4.17 -11.17 -14.73
C ALA A 62 3.39 -12.04 -15.74
N ARG A 63 2.05 -12.10 -15.62
CA ARG A 63 1.18 -12.80 -16.57
C ARG A 63 1.25 -12.20 -17.98
N HIS A 64 1.41 -10.88 -18.09
CA HIS A 64 1.41 -10.16 -19.36
C HIS A 64 2.82 -9.81 -19.89
N ARG A 65 3.88 -10.25 -19.19
CA ARG A 65 5.30 -9.94 -19.50
C ARG A 65 5.58 -8.45 -19.73
N LEU A 66 4.99 -7.61 -18.88
CA LEU A 66 5.26 -6.17 -18.80
C LEU A 66 6.39 -5.86 -17.82
#